data_AF-A0A656GMU8-F1
#
_entry.id   AF-A0A656GMU8-F1
#
_cell.length_a   1.000
_cell.length_b   1.000
_cell.length_c   1.000
_cell.angle_alpha   90.00
_cell.angle_beta   90.00
_cell.angle_gamma   90.00
#
_symmetry.space_group_name_H-M   'P 1'
#
loop_
_entity.id
_entity.type
_entity.pdbx_description
1 polymer ?
#
loop_
_entity_poly.entity_id
_entity_poly.type
_entity_poly.pdbx_seq_one_letter_code
_entity_poly.pdbx_strand_id
1 'polypeptide(L)' 'AELERLGYAVEWRVIRACDFGAPTSRERLFLIARCDG' A
#
# COMPACT_ATOMS: atom_id res chain seq x y z
N ALA A 1 12.61 -3.14 -2.56
CA ALA A 1 14.06 -3.19 -2.80
C ALA A 1 14.65 -1.84 -3.24
N GLU A 2 14.30 -1.27 -4.41
CA GLU A 2 14.86 0.03 -4.87
C GLU A 2 14.51 1.20 -3.94
N LEU A 3 13.22 1.33 -3.60
CA LEU A 3 12.75 2.40 -2.71
C LEU A 3 13.36 2.29 -1.30
N GLU A 4 13.55 1.07 -0.79
CA GLU A 4 14.23 0.84 0.50
C GLU A 4 15.70 1.27 0.43
N ARG A 5 16.39 1.02 -0.69
CA ARG A 5 17.77 1.51 -0.91
C ARG A 5 17.85 3.03 -0.97
N LEU A 6 16.79 3.69 -1.42
CA LEU A 6 16.68 5.14 -1.42
C LEU A 6 16.32 5.71 -0.02
N GLY A 7 16.21 4.86 1.00
CA GLY A 7 15.95 5.26 2.38
C GLY A 7 14.46 5.33 2.77
N TYR A 8 13.56 4.88 1.90
CA TYR A 8 12.13 4.84 2.24
C TYR A 8 11.80 3.63 3.12
N ALA A 9 10.95 3.82 4.12
CA ALA A 9 10.25 2.73 4.79
C ALA A 9 9.07 2.27 3.91
N VAL A 10 9.15 1.06 3.35
CA VAL A 10 8.18 0.56 2.37
C VAL A 10 7.25 -0.48 2.98
N GLU A 11 5.95 -0.32 2.76
CA GLU A 11 4.91 -1.26 3.16
C GLU A 11 4.02 -1.61 1.97
N TRP A 12 3.61 -2.89 1.90
CA TRP A 12 2.74 -3.41 0.85
C TRP A 12 1.46 -3.96 1.46
N ARG A 13 0.31 -3.56 0.92
CA ARG A 13 -1.00 -4.10 1.33
C ARG A 13 -1.83 -4.41 0.10
N VAL A 14 -2.55 -5.53 0.12
CA VAL A 14 -3.66 -5.75 -0.79
C VAL A 14 -4.94 -5.44 -0.03
N ILE A 15 -5.71 -4.50 -0.54
CA ILE A 15 -6.95 -4.05 0.07
C ILE A 15 -8.10 -4.32 -0.88
N ARG A 16 -9.19 -4.84 -0.34
CA ARG A 16 -10.46 -4.97 -1.03
C ARG A 16 -11.38 -3.81 -0.64
N ALA A 17 -11.99 -3.18 -1.65
CA ALA A 17 -12.85 -2.04 -1.40
C ALA A 17 -14.06 -2.35 -0.49
N CYS A 18 -14.58 -3.58 -0.51
CA CYS A 18 -15.70 -3.96 0.33
C CYS A 18 -15.37 -4.06 1.83
N ASP A 19 -14.11 -4.28 2.20
CA ASP A 19 -13.69 -4.26 3.60
C ASP A 19 -13.85 -2.86 4.22
N PHE A 20 -14.00 -1.84 3.37
CA PHE A 20 -14.22 -0.43 3.71
C PHE A 20 -15.63 0.06 3.34
N GLY A 21 -16.59 -0.84 3.17
CA GLY A 21 -18.01 -0.51 2.96
C GLY A 21 -18.41 -0.17 1.53
N ALA A 22 -17.51 -0.28 0.54
CA ALA A 22 -17.88 -0.09 -0.86
C ALA A 22 -18.61 -1.34 -1.41
N PRO A 23 -19.67 -1.19 -2.21
CA PRO A 23 -20.40 -2.32 -2.79
C PRO A 23 -19.67 -2.91 -4.02
N THR A 24 -18.37 -3.18 -3.90
CA THR A 24 -17.56 -3.80 -4.96
C THR A 24 -16.40 -4.61 -4.38
N SER A 25 -16.12 -5.77 -4.97
CA SER A 25 -15.02 -6.67 -4.58
C SER A 25 -13.67 -6.29 -5.17
N ARG A 26 -13.54 -5.06 -5.69
CA ARG A 26 -12.33 -4.58 -6.36
C ARG A 26 -11.11 -4.61 -5.43
N GLU A 27 -10.13 -5.44 -5.79
CA GLU A 27 -8.83 -5.52 -5.11
C GLU A 27 -7.81 -4.61 -5.78
N ARG A 28 -6.98 -3.97 -4.96
CA ARG A 28 -5.86 -3.15 -5.41
C ARG A 28 -4.65 -3.41 -4.52
N LEU A 29 -3.49 -3.43 -5.16
CA LEU A 29 -2.21 -3.35 -4.47
C LEU A 29 -1.96 -1.89 -4.09
N PHE A 30 -1.70 -1.66 -2.81
CA PHE A 30 -1.26 -0.39 -2.25
C PHE A 30 0.20 -0.54 -1.83
N LEU A 31 1.02 0.38 -2.34
CA LEU A 31 2.41 0.56 -1.95
C LEU A 31 2.50 1.87 -1.17
N ILE A 32 2.96 1.81 0.06
CA ILE A 32 3.17 2.97 0.92
C ILE A 32 4.67 3.11 1.13
N ALA A 33 5.28 4.19 0.63
CA ALA A 33 6.69 4.50 0.84
C ALA A 33 6.80 5.79 1.67
N ARG A 34 7.33 5.69 2.89
CA ARG A 34 7.44 6.81 3.83
C ARG A 34 8.89 7.31 3.87
N CYS A 35 9.05 8.63 3.93
CA CYS A 35 10.32 9.32 4.15
C CYS A 35 10.17 10.15 5.43
N ASP A 36 10.05 9.47 6.56
CA ASP A 36 9.80 10.03 7.89
C ASP A 36 11.06 10.11 8.75
N GLY A 37 12.22 10.27 8.09
CA GLY A 37 13.56 10.31 8.72
C GLY A 37 13.73 11.32 9.84
#